data_AF-A0A2T2W1Q9-F1
#
_entry.id   AF-A0A2T2W1Q9-F1
#
_cell.length_a   1.000
_cell.length_b   1.000
_cell.length_c   1.000
_cell.angle_alpha   90.00
_cell.angle_beta   90.00
_cell.angle_gamma   90.00
#
_symmetry.space_group_name_H-M   'P 1'
#
loop_
_entity.id
_entity.type
_entity.pdbx_description
1 polymer ?
#
loop_
_entity_poly.entity_id
_entity_poly.type
_entity_poly.pdbx_seq_one_letter_code
_entity_poly.pdbx_strand_id
1 'polypeptide(L)' 'MTYEFQLPKRNQELVRLIAIGDYGAVRDTIHQLGAIGYADPDRWSRLTPTGREGEYLAIHTRRYAPAPE' A
#
# COMPACT_ATOMS: atom_id res chain seq x y z
N MET A 1 7.20 19.81 28.40
CA MET A 1 6.40 19.01 27.45
C MET A 1 7.30 17.91 26.93
N THR A 2 7.19 16.71 27.49
CA THR A 2 8.05 15.57 27.15
C THR A 2 7.48 14.94 25.88
N TYR A 3 8.25 14.96 24.79
CA TYR A 3 7.86 14.27 23.56
C TYR A 3 8.23 12.79 23.71
N GLU A 4 7.23 11.93 23.92
CA GLU A 4 7.47 10.49 23.88
C GLU A 4 7.61 10.02 22.42
N PHE A 5 8.81 9.57 22.07
CA PHE A 5 9.06 8.90 20.80
C PHE A 5 8.58 7.45 20.89
N GLN A 6 7.43 7.13 20.27
CA GLN A 6 6.97 5.75 20.18
C GLN A 6 7.80 4.97 19.15
N LEU A 7 8.63 4.04 19.64
CA LEU A 7 9.37 3.12 18.79
C LEU A 7 8.40 2.22 18.00
N PRO A 8 8.72 1.86 16.75
CA PRO A 8 7.95 0.87 16.00
C PRO A 8 7.91 -0.45 16.79
N LYS A 9 6.73 -1.07 16.88
CA LYS A 9 6.61 -2.40 17.51
C LYS A 9 7.47 -3.40 16.73
N ARG A 10 8.36 -4.12 17.43
CA ARG A 10 9.16 -5.22 16.87
C ARG A 10 8.20 -6.34 16.41
N ASN A 11 8.57 -7.08 15.36
CA ASN A 11 7.82 -8.23 14.81
C ASN A 11 6.45 -7.91 14.18
N GLN A 12 6.30 -6.79 13.48
CA GLN A 12 5.10 -6.56 12.67
C GLN A 12 5.06 -7.45 11.44
N GLU A 13 3.93 -8.11 11.23
CA GLU A 13 3.64 -8.81 9.98
C GLU A 13 3.28 -7.80 8.88
N LEU A 14 3.61 -8.14 7.63
CA LEU A 14 3.43 -7.26 6.48
C LEU A 14 2.63 -7.97 5.39
N VAL A 15 1.59 -7.31 4.89
CA VAL A 15 0.93 -7.68 3.63
C VAL A 15 1.13 -6.56 2.63
N ARG A 16 1.56 -6.92 1.41
CA ARG A 16 1.68 -5.98 0.29
C ARG A 16 0.68 -6.35 -0.79
N LEU A 17 -0.08 -5.36 -1.23
CA LEU A 17 -0.84 -5.43 -2.46
C LEU A 17 -0.01 -4.78 -3.55
N ILE A 18 0.16 -5.47 -4.66
CA ILE A 18 0.88 -4.96 -5.83
C ILE A 18 -0.14 -4.88 -6.95
N ALA A 19 -0.41 -3.67 -7.41
CA ALA A 19 -1.20 -3.43 -8.61
C ALA A 19 -0.24 -3.08 -9.75
N ILE A 20 -0.33 -3.80 -10.86
CA ILE A 20 0.52 -3.64 -12.05
C ILE A 20 -0.34 -3.73 -13.30
N GLY A 21 -0.13 -2.83 -14.26
CA GLY A 21 -0.89 -2.78 -15.50
C GLY A 21 -0.91 -1.37 -16.09
N ASP A 22 -1.86 -1.09 -16.98
CA ASP A 22 -2.00 0.23 -17.60
C ASP A 22 -2.31 1.32 -16.55
N TYR A 23 -1.79 2.53 -16.77
CA TYR A 23 -1.94 3.65 -15.84
C TYR A 23 -3.38 3.85 -15.34
N GLY A 24 -4.34 3.88 -16.26
CA GLY A 24 -5.77 4.07 -15.94
C GLY A 24 -6.33 2.90 -15.14
N ALA A 25 -6.04 1.67 -15.56
CA ALA A 25 -6.52 0.45 -14.89
C ALA A 25 -5.99 0.33 -13.46
N VAL A 26 -4.71 0.66 -13.23
CA VAL A 26 -4.14 0.65 -11.87
C VAL A 26 -4.78 1.74 -11.00
N ARG A 27 -4.95 2.95 -11.54
CA ARG A 27 -5.59 4.06 -10.80
C ARG A 27 -7.03 3.72 -10.41
N ASP A 28 -7.80 3.17 -11.34
CA ASP A 28 -9.21 2.84 -11.11
C ASP A 28 -9.34 1.67 -10.12
N THR A 29 -8.45 0.68 -10.18
CA THR A 29 -8.39 -0.40 -9.18
C THR A 29 -8.12 0.14 -7.78
N ILE A 30 -7.17 1.08 -7.63
CA ILE A 30 -6.87 1.72 -6.34
C ILE A 30 -8.12 2.43 -5.79
N HIS A 31 -8.82 3.20 -6.63
CA HIS A 31 -10.06 3.88 -6.21
C HIS A 31 -11.16 2.90 -5.82
N GLN A 32 -11.32 1.79 -6.56
CA GLN A 32 -12.32 0.75 -6.24
C GLN A 32 -12.01 0.08 -4.90
N LEU A 33 -10.74 -0.26 -4.64
CA LEU A 33 -10.31 -0.82 -3.35
C LEU A 33 -10.51 0.16 -2.19
N GLY A 34 -10.37 1.46 -2.44
CA GLY A 34 -10.73 2.51 -1.49
C GLY A 34 -12.23 2.59 -1.24
N ALA A 35 -13.05 2.56 -2.30
CA ALA A 35 -14.50 2.65 -2.21
C ALA A 35 -15.13 1.49 -1.41
N ILE A 36 -14.54 0.29 -1.46
CA ILE A 36 -14.98 -0.85 -0.65
C ILE A 36 -14.33 -0.91 0.74
N GLY A 37 -13.51 0.08 1.10
CA GLY A 37 -12.83 0.17 2.40
C GLY A 37 -11.69 -0.83 2.60
N TYR A 38 -11.19 -1.47 1.53
CA TYR A 38 -10.14 -2.49 1.64
C TYR A 38 -8.74 -1.90 1.78
N ALA A 39 -8.42 -0.86 1.00
CA ALA A 39 -7.13 -0.18 1.02
C ALA A 39 -7.32 1.32 0.81
N ASP A 40 -6.78 2.13 1.71
CA ASP A 40 -6.81 3.60 1.65
C ASP A 40 -6.03 4.10 0.42
N PRO A 41 -6.67 4.79 -0.55
CA PRO A 41 -6.02 5.29 -1.75
C PRO A 41 -4.77 6.15 -1.47
N ASP A 42 -4.77 6.91 -0.37
CA ASP A 42 -3.68 7.82 -0.02
C ASP A 42 -2.44 7.10 0.56
N ARG A 43 -2.57 5.80 0.87
CA ARG A 43 -1.48 4.97 1.41
C ARG A 43 -0.75 4.15 0.36
N TRP A 44 -1.16 4.23 -0.90
CA TRP A 44 -0.44 3.61 -2.00
C TRP A 44 0.84 4.39 -2.32
N SER A 45 1.87 3.68 -2.79
CA SER A 45 3.01 4.35 -3.42
C SER A 45 2.55 5.12 -4.67
N ARG A 46 3.36 6.09 -5.09
CA ARG A 46 3.16 6.72 -6.40
C ARG A 46 3.20 5.65 -7.51
N LEU A 47 2.36 5.84 -8.54
CA LEU A 47 2.42 5.05 -9.76
C LEU A 47 3.82 5.19 -10.37
N THR A 48 4.53 4.07 -10.48
CA THR A 48 5.92 4.04 -10.95
C THR A 48 5.97 3.27 -12.27
N PRO A 49 6.53 3.84 -13.36
CA PRO A 49 6.72 3.12 -14.61
C PRO A 49 7.58 1.87 -14.39
N THR A 50 7.22 0.75 -15.03
CA THR A 50 8.00 -0.50 -14.91
C THR A 50 9.15 -0.58 -15.92
N GLY A 51 9.17 0.33 -16.91
CA GLY A 51 10.05 0.28 -18.08
C GLY A 51 9.42 -0.38 -19.31
N ARG A 52 8.24 -1.01 -19.17
CA ARG A 52 7.38 -1.36 -20.32
C ARG A 52 6.48 -0.18 -20.66
N GLU A 53 6.29 0.06 -21.96
CA GLU A 53 5.46 1.16 -22.43
C GLU A 53 4.02 1.00 -21.92
N GLY A 54 3.49 2.05 -21.28
CA GLY A 54 2.14 2.07 -20.72
C GLY A 54 1.95 1.36 -19.38
N GLU A 55 2.90 0.54 -18.92
CA GLU A 55 2.77 -0.27 -17.70
C GLU A 55 3.31 0.48 -16.46
N TYR A 56 2.50 0.51 -15.41
CA TYR A 56 2.78 1.15 -14.13
C TYR A 56 2.55 0.17 -13.00
N LEU A 57 3.22 0.42 -11.87
CA LEU A 57 3.02 -0.31 -10.63
C LEU A 57 2.74 0.63 -9.46
N ALA A 58 1.93 0.18 -8.52
CA ALA A 58 1.77 0.80 -7.20
C ALA A 58 1.69 -0.28 -6.12
N ILE A 59 2.20 0.04 -4.94
CA ILE A 59 2.28 -0.89 -3.81
C ILE A 59 1.58 -0.27 -2.60
N HIS A 60 0.65 -1.02 -2.00
CA HIS A 60 0.07 -0.68 -0.70
C HIS A 60 0.60 -1.64 0.36
N THR A 61 1.13 -1.10 1.45
CA THR A 61 1.70 -1.89 2.55
C THR A 61 0.84 -1.77 3.80
N ARG A 62 0.30 -2.90 4.27
CA ARG A 62 -0.39 -3.01 5.56
C ARG A 62 0.53 -3.68 6.56
N ARG A 63 0.61 -3.09 7.76
CA ARG A 63 1.36 -3.63 8.90
C ARG A 63 0.36 -4.14 9.92
N TYR A 64 0.53 -5.38 10.36
CA TYR A 64 -0.29 -6.01 11.37
C TYR A 64 0.52 -6.25 12.63
N ALA A 65 -0.18 -6.33 13.77
CA ALA A 65 0.42 -6.98 14.94
C ALA A 65 0.76 -8.43 14.56
N PRO A 66 1.83 -9.01 15.11
CA PRO A 66 2.11 -10.43 14.92
C PRO A 66 0.88 -11.26 15.28
N ALA A 67 0.60 -12.31 14.51
CA ALA A 67 -0.42 -13.26 14.88
C ALA A 67 -0.07 -13.87 16.25
N PRO A 68 -1.08 -14.19 17.10
CA PRO A 68 -0.83 -15.04 18.26
C PRO A 68 -0.29 -16.40 17.77
N GLU A 69 0.76 -16.89 18.42
CA GLU A 69 1.32 -18.24 18.19
C GLU A 69 0.32 -19.35 18.53
#